data_AF-A0A950S1L3-F1
#
_entry.id   AF-A0A950S1L3-F1
#
_cell.length_a   1.000
_cell.length_b   1.000
_cell.length_c   1.000
_cell.angle_alpha   90.00
_cell.angle_beta   90.00
_cell.angle_gamma   90.00
#
_symmetry.space_group_name_H-M   'P 1'
#
loop_
_entity.id
_entity.type
_entity.pdbx_description
1 polymer ?
#
loop_
_entity_poly.entity_id
_entity_poly.type
_entity_poly.pdbx_seq_one_letter_code
_entity_poly.pdbx_strand_id
1 'polypeptide(L)' 'MATAARTVYIGVPKKVSDDLKHMNRVTEQVLGKLGCGGCHSGFDLRFIDPFIINEKGELASGPTAG' A
#
# COMPACT_ATOMS: atom_id res chain seq x y z
N MET A 1 -26.93 -4.12 -8.77
CA MET A 1 -25.97 -5.10 -8.22
C MET A 1 -24.84 -4.30 -7.59
N ALA A 2 -24.65 -4.39 -6.27
CA ALA A 2 -23.53 -3.72 -5.63
C ALA A 2 -22.24 -4.38 -6.13
N THR A 3 -21.51 -3.70 -7.01
CA THR A 3 -20.11 -4.05 -7.30
C THR A 3 -19.40 -4.01 -5.96
N ALA A 4 -19.03 -5.17 -5.43
CA ALA A 4 -18.14 -5.25 -4.28
C ALA A 4 -16.91 -4.41 -4.64
N ALA A 5 -16.72 -3.28 -3.95
CA ALA A 5 -15.53 -2.47 -4.11
C ALA A 5 -14.34 -3.43 -3.97
N ARG A 6 -13.49 -3.51 -4.99
CA ARG A 6 -12.34 -4.41 -4.97
C ARG A 6 -11.31 -3.79 -4.04
N THR A 7 -11.40 -4.11 -2.75
CA THR A 7 -10.47 -3.61 -1.75
C THR A 7 -9.11 -4.22 -1.98
N VAL A 8 -8.10 -3.37 -2.11
CA VAL A 8 -6.70 -3.77 -2.29
C VAL A 8 -5.94 -3.33 -1.05
N TYR A 9 -5.41 -4.30 -0.32
CA TYR A 9 -4.56 -4.04 0.84
C TYR A 9 -3.12 -3.87 0.39
N ILE A 10 -2.53 -2.74 0.72
CA ILE A 10 -1.16 -2.38 0.36
C ILE A 10 -0.38 -2.21 1.65
N GLY A 11 0.54 -3.13 1.90
CA GLY A 11 1.51 -2.99 2.98
C GLY A 11 2.58 -1.98 2.58
N VAL A 12 2.61 -0.82 3.24
CA VAL A 12 3.62 0.21 2.99
C VAL A 12 4.40 0.46 4.28
N PRO A 13 5.75 0.40 4.26
CA PRO A 13 6.54 0.73 5.44
C PRO A 13 6.28 2.17 5.90
N LYS A 14 6.27 2.43 7.20
CA LYS A 14 6.05 3.78 7.75
C LYS A 14 6.94 4.87 7.15
N LYS A 15 8.22 4.54 6.88
CA LYS A 15 9.16 5.45 6.20
C LYS A 15 8.70 5.90 4.81
N VAL A 16 7.93 5.06 4.12
CA VAL A 16 7.35 5.32 2.80
C VAL A 16 6.00 6.02 2.97
N SER A 17 5.22 5.68 4.01
CA SER A 17 3.93 6.31 4.30
C SER A 17 4.03 7.75 4.81
N ASP A 18 5.09 8.11 5.54
CA ASP A 18 5.33 9.48 6.03
C ASP A 18 5.86 10.42 4.92
N ASP A 19 6.10 9.92 3.70
CA ASP A 19 6.56 10.70 2.56
C ASP A 19 5.54 10.69 1.40
N LEU A 20 4.97 11.86 1.14
CA LEU A 20 3.95 12.06 0.11
C LEU A 20 4.44 11.70 -1.31
N LYS A 21 5.71 11.98 -1.63
CA LYS A 21 6.27 11.65 -2.96
C LYS A 21 6.41 10.15 -3.12
N HIS A 22 6.85 9.46 -2.06
CA HIS A 22 6.94 8.01 -2.06
C HIS A 22 5.56 7.36 -2.18
N MET A 23 4.55 7.88 -1.46
CA MET A 23 3.17 7.38 -1.54
C MET A 23 2.53 7.56 -2.93
N ASN A 24 2.76 8.71 -3.59
CA ASN A 24 2.30 8.90 -4.96
C ASN A 24 2.91 7.87 -5.91
N ARG A 25 4.22 7.61 -5.79
CA ARG A 25 4.90 6.60 -6.62
C ARG A 25 4.44 5.17 -6.33
N VAL A 26 4.09 4.85 -5.08
CA VAL A 26 3.48 3.55 -4.73
C VAL A 26 2.11 3.44 -5.37
N THR A 27 1.29 4.49 -5.26
CA THR A 27 -0.06 4.53 -5.82
C THR A 27 -0.04 4.36 -7.34
N GLU A 28 0.82 5.09 -8.05
CA GLU A 28 1.02 4.94 -9.50
C GLU A 28 1.41 3.51 -9.90
N GLN A 29 2.33 2.88 -9.15
CA GLN A 29 2.75 1.51 -9.42
C GLN A 29 1.64 0.50 -9.16
N VAL A 30 0.89 0.65 -8.06
CA VAL A 30 -0.23 -0.23 -7.72
C VAL A 30 -1.35 -0.09 -8.75
N LEU A 31 -1.73 1.13 -9.10
CA LEU A 31 -2.73 1.40 -10.14
C LEU A 31 -2.28 0.90 -11.52
N GLY A 32 -0.99 1.07 -11.85
CA GLY A 32 -0.39 0.53 -13.06
C GLY A 32 -0.50 -1.00 -13.13
N LYS A 33 -0.28 -1.70 -12.01
CA LYS A 33 -0.49 -3.16 -11.93
C LYS A 33 -1.96 -3.57 -11.97
N LEU A 34 -2.87 -2.73 -11.48
CA LEU A 34 -4.32 -2.99 -11.52
C LEU A 34 -4.95 -2.77 -12.90
N GLY A 35 -4.19 -2.26 -13.88
CA GLY A 35 -4.57 -2.24 -15.29
C GLY A 35 -5.04 -0.89 -15.84
N CYS A 36 -5.16 0.14 -15.00
CA CYS A 36 -5.29 1.52 -15.46
C CYS A 36 -4.39 2.40 -14.59
N GLY A 37 -3.24 2.83 -15.13
CA GLY A 37 -2.21 3.64 -14.47
C GLY A 37 -2.62 5.08 -14.13
N GLY A 38 -3.83 5.26 -13.60
CA GLY A 38 -4.45 6.54 -13.28
C GLY A 38 -5.94 6.44 -12.91
N CYS A 39 -6.58 5.28 -13.09
CA CYS A 39 -7.97 5.09 -12.68
C CYS A 39 -8.03 4.57 -11.24
N HIS A 40 -8.36 5.44 -10.29
CA HIS A 40 -8.83 5.01 -8.97
C HIS A 40 -10.24 4.39 -9.01
N SER A 41 -10.94 4.50 -10.14
CA SER A 41 -12.34 4.11 -10.27
C SER A 41 -12.55 2.61 -10.15
N GLY A 42 -13.05 2.19 -8.99
CA GLY A 42 -13.52 0.82 -8.71
C GLY A 42 -12.71 0.05 -7.66
N PHE A 43 -11.60 0.59 -7.17
CA PHE A 43 -10.74 -0.04 -6.17
C PHE A 43 -10.65 0.80 -4.90
N ASP A 44 -10.82 0.15 -3.75
CA ASP A 44 -10.63 0.76 -2.43
C ASP A 44 -9.20 0.44 -1.98
N LEU A 45 -8.27 1.38 -2.13
CA LEU A 45 -6.87 1.18 -1.74
C LEU A 45 -6.73 1.40 -0.23
N ARG A 46 -6.42 0.34 0.51
CA ARG A 46 -6.18 0.40 1.95
C ARG A 46 -4.70 0.23 2.23
N PHE A 47 -4.07 1.34 2.61
CA PHE A 47 -2.70 1.34 3.10
C PHE A 47 -2.70 0.86 4.54
N ILE A 48 -1.93 -0.19 4.81
CA ILE A 48 -1.71 -0.75 6.14
C ILE A 48 -0.22 -0.66 6.45
N ASP A 49 0.12 -0.53 7.72
CA ASP A 49 1.52 -0.60 8.20
C ASP A 49 1.89 -2.08 8.43
N PRO A 50 2.65 -2.71 7.52
CA PRO A 50 3.02 -4.11 7.65
C PRO A 50 4.24 -4.25 8.57
N PHE A 51 4.37 -5.43 9.18
CA PHE A 51 5.64 -5.86 9.75
C PHE A 51 6.59 -6.25 8.60
N ILE A 52 7.70 -5.54 8.47
CA ILE A 52 8.76 -5.85 7.53
C ILE A 52 9.76 -6.77 8.24
N ILE A 53 9.83 -8.00 7.76
CA ILE A 53 10.78 -9.01 8.24
C ILE A 53 11.96 -9.06 7.27
N ASN A 54 13.19 -9.06 7.79
CA ASN A 54 14.38 -9.21 6.97
C ASN A 54 14.63 -10.69 6.61
N GLU A 55 15.60 -10.96 5.73
CA GLU A 55 15.95 -12.33 5.29
C GLU A 55 16.45 -13.23 6.43
N LYS A 56 16.81 -12.64 7.58
CA LYS A 56 17.24 -13.35 8.79
C LYS A 56 16.06 -13.71 9.72
N GLY A 57 14.83 -13.32 9.37
CA GLY A 57 13.65 -13.54 10.21
C GLY A 57 13.49 -12.53 11.34
N GLU A 58 14.23 -11.42 11.33
CA GLU A 58 14.18 -10.38 12.35
C GLU A 58 13.24 -9.24 11.91
N LEU A 59 12.59 -8.59 12.89
CA LEU A 59 11.77 -7.42 12.64
C LEU A 59 12.64 -6.23 12.23
N ALA A 60 12.59 -5.87 10.95
CA ALA A 60 13.32 -4.72 10.42
C ALA A 60 12.59 -3.40 10.66
N SER A 61 11.25 -3.43 10.61
CA SER A 61 10.37 -2.32 10.95
C SER A 61 8.94 -2.83 11.09
N GLY A 62 8.14 -2.26 11.97
CA GLY A 62 6.73 -2.61 12.12
C GLY A 62 5.88 -1.37 12.40
N PRO A 63 4.54 -1.51 12.45
CA PRO A 63 3.65 -0.48 12.94
C PRO A 63 4.11 -0.04 14.34
N THR A 64 4.70 1.15 14.45
CA THR A 64 4.93 1.78 15.74
C THR A 64 3.56 2.18 16.27
N ALA A 65 3.11 1.51 17.33
CA ALA A 65 1.98 1.96 18.13
C ALA A 65 2.37 3.32 18.74
N GLY A 66 2.06 4.40 18.01
CA GLY A 66 2.07 5.76 18.53
C GLY A 66 0.76 6.04 19.24
#